data_AF-A0A3L6LZY3-F1
#
_entry.id   AF-A0A3L6LZY3-F1
#
_cell.length_a   1.000
_cell.length_b   1.000
_cell.length_c   1.000
_cell.angle_alpha   90.00
_cell.angle_beta   90.00
_cell.angle_gamma   90.00
#
_symmetry.space_group_name_H-M   'P 1'
#
loop_
_entity.id
_entity.type
_entity.pdbx_description
1 polymer ?
#
loop_
_entity_poly.entity_id
_entity_poly.type
_entity_poly.pdbx_seq_one_letter_code
_entity_poly.pdbx_strand_id
1 'polypeptide(L)'
;MNLILQERLFRSYPLFYRKAGDELSECPIDCWGIEVADGWFELLDRLSAKLELAITDLVAGGLPLDECPRAAQIKQKFGQLQVHIDYMDKLPNSIDSDLSLAEQVANETCEKCGKPGTVRRTNWIHVACDQCEQRRLEGADNGHVSKTELDHHFRALTALLENRSKGGQ
;
A
#
# COMPACT_ATOMS: atom_id res chain seq x y z
N MET A 1 -1.39 4.16 1.26
CA MET A 1 -0.83 4.19 -0.11
C MET A 1 -1.95 4.66 -1.01
N ASN A 2 -1.70 5.36 -2.11
CA ASN A 2 -2.79 5.80 -2.98
C ASN A 2 -3.54 4.60 -3.57
N LEU A 3 -4.82 4.78 -3.91
CA LEU A 3 -5.71 3.68 -4.31
C LEU A 3 -5.26 3.00 -5.61
N ILE A 4 -4.68 3.73 -6.56
CA ILE A 4 -4.20 3.18 -7.84
C ILE A 4 -3.08 2.16 -7.61
N LEU A 5 -2.13 2.50 -6.72
CA LEU A 5 -1.04 1.60 -6.37
C LEU A 5 -1.53 0.39 -5.56
N GLN A 6 -2.48 0.59 -4.65
CA GLN A 6 -3.11 -0.51 -3.93
C GLN A 6 -3.81 -1.49 -4.88
N GLU A 7 -4.64 -0.99 -5.80
CA GLU A 7 -5.31 -1.82 -6.80
C GLU A 7 -4.33 -2.60 -7.67
N ARG A 8 -3.19 -1.98 -8.03
CA ARG A 8 -2.13 -2.67 -8.78
C ARG A 8 -1.56 -3.86 -7.99
N LEU A 9 -1.28 -3.69 -6.69
CA LEU A 9 -0.81 -4.80 -5.84
C LEU A 9 -1.88 -5.91 -5.74
N PHE A 10 -3.12 -5.55 -5.46
CA PHE A 10 -4.21 -6.52 -5.28
C PHE A 10 -4.48 -7.34 -6.55
N ARG A 11 -4.40 -6.71 -7.72
CA ARG A 11 -4.57 -7.41 -9.00
C ARG A 11 -3.37 -8.28 -9.38
N SER A 12 -2.17 -7.88 -8.98
CA SER A 12 -0.94 -8.60 -9.33
C SER A 12 -0.71 -9.82 -8.44
N TYR A 13 -1.13 -9.74 -7.17
CA TYR A 13 -0.90 -10.78 -6.16
C TYR A 13 -2.22 -11.18 -5.46
N PRO A 14 -3.17 -11.77 -6.22
CA PRO A 14 -4.52 -12.05 -5.74
C PRO A 14 -4.59 -13.12 -4.65
N LEU A 15 -3.61 -14.05 -4.55
CA LEU A 15 -3.60 -15.04 -3.48
C LEU A 15 -3.15 -14.41 -2.16
N PHE A 16 -2.10 -13.60 -2.20
CA PHE A 16 -1.56 -12.92 -1.02
C PHE A 16 -2.53 -11.85 -0.49
N TYR A 17 -3.11 -11.06 -1.39
CA TYR A 17 -4.11 -10.04 -1.06
C TYR A 17 -5.54 -10.54 -1.19
N ARG A 18 -5.81 -11.82 -0.93
CA ARG A 18 -7.19 -12.31 -0.92
C ARG A 18 -7.93 -11.87 0.34
N LYS A 19 -9.22 -11.66 0.18
CA LYS A 19 -10.15 -11.38 1.27
C LYS A 19 -10.33 -12.61 2.17
N ALA A 20 -10.53 -12.38 3.47
CA ALA A 20 -11.01 -13.42 4.38
C ALA A 20 -12.41 -13.90 3.98
N GLY A 21 -12.68 -15.21 4.09
CA GLY A 21 -13.89 -15.86 3.57
C GLY A 21 -15.23 -15.30 4.10
N ASP A 22 -15.24 -14.69 5.29
CA ASP A 22 -16.48 -14.33 6.01
C ASP A 22 -16.66 -12.82 6.30
N GLU A 23 -15.82 -11.95 5.73
CA GLU A 23 -15.90 -10.52 6.07
C GLU A 23 -16.91 -9.73 5.21
N LEU A 24 -17.61 -8.78 5.83
CA LEU A 24 -18.48 -7.81 5.14
C LEU A 24 -17.68 -6.69 4.42
N SER A 25 -16.36 -6.60 4.63
CA SER A 25 -15.50 -5.56 4.05
C SER A 25 -15.40 -5.69 2.51
N GLU A 26 -15.49 -4.58 1.79
CA GLU A 26 -15.22 -4.58 0.34
C GLU A 26 -13.72 -4.67 0.01
N CYS A 27 -12.85 -4.31 0.98
CA CYS A 27 -11.40 -4.32 0.81
C CYS A 27 -10.80 -5.72 1.06
N PRO A 28 -9.75 -6.13 0.32
CA PRO A 28 -9.12 -7.44 0.52
C PRO A 28 -8.24 -7.54 1.78
N ILE A 29 -7.74 -6.41 2.30
CA ILE A 29 -6.98 -6.33 3.57
C ILE A 29 -7.80 -5.49 4.57
N ASP A 30 -8.54 -6.16 5.43
CA ASP A 30 -9.40 -5.59 6.48
C ASP A 30 -10.21 -4.35 6.00
N CYS A 31 -10.59 -3.44 6.90
CA CYS A 31 -11.35 -2.24 6.55
C CYS A 31 -10.49 -1.00 6.18
N TRP A 32 -9.16 -1.09 6.27
CA TRP A 32 -8.25 0.07 6.12
C TRP A 32 -7.30 0.01 4.92
N GLY A 33 -7.17 -1.14 4.25
CA GLY A 33 -6.27 -1.31 3.11
C GLY A 33 -4.79 -1.23 3.50
N ILE A 34 -3.96 -0.67 2.61
CA ILE A 34 -2.50 -0.51 2.83
C ILE A 34 -2.20 0.88 3.42
N GLU A 35 -1.84 0.90 4.69
CA GLU A 35 -1.64 2.10 5.53
C GLU A 35 -0.18 2.58 5.55
N VAL A 36 0.50 2.55 4.40
CA VAL A 36 1.86 3.11 4.22
C VAL A 36 1.91 4.12 3.09
N ALA A 37 2.92 4.99 3.01
CA ALA A 37 3.01 5.97 1.92
C ALA A 37 3.58 5.35 0.62
N ASP A 38 3.39 6.06 -0.50
CA ASP A 38 3.60 5.55 -1.88
C ASP A 38 5.06 5.19 -2.19
N GLY A 39 6.01 5.79 -1.50
CA GLY A 39 7.44 5.54 -1.68
C GLY A 39 7.86 4.11 -1.35
N TRP A 40 7.05 3.36 -0.61
CA TRP A 40 7.30 1.94 -0.32
C TRP A 40 6.60 0.98 -1.27
N PHE A 41 5.99 1.47 -2.36
CA PHE A 41 5.32 0.61 -3.36
C PHE A 41 6.24 -0.45 -3.96
N GLU A 42 7.39 -0.07 -4.51
CA GLU A 42 8.33 -1.01 -5.16
C GLU A 42 8.93 -2.02 -4.17
N LEU A 43 8.97 -1.66 -2.88
CA LEU A 43 9.37 -2.57 -1.82
C LEU A 43 8.29 -3.64 -1.59
N LEU A 44 7.04 -3.20 -1.42
CA LEU A 44 5.91 -4.09 -1.23
C LEU A 44 5.65 -4.96 -2.46
N ASP A 45 5.79 -4.43 -3.68
CA ASP A 45 5.63 -5.18 -4.93
C ASP A 45 6.57 -6.40 -4.97
N ARG A 46 7.86 -6.20 -4.65
CA ARG A 46 8.85 -7.29 -4.62
C ARG A 46 8.60 -8.30 -3.51
N LEU A 47 8.19 -7.85 -2.33
CA LEU A 47 7.84 -8.74 -1.21
C LEU A 47 6.60 -9.57 -1.56
N SER A 48 5.58 -8.94 -2.12
CA SER A 48 4.32 -9.60 -2.50
C SER A 48 4.52 -10.63 -3.60
N ALA A 49 5.41 -10.39 -4.57
CA ALA A 49 5.75 -11.40 -5.58
C ALA A 49 6.32 -12.69 -4.97
N LYS A 50 7.16 -12.58 -3.93
CA LYS A 50 7.71 -13.76 -3.23
C LYS A 50 6.64 -14.50 -2.45
N LEU A 51 5.78 -13.76 -1.75
CA LEU A 51 4.67 -14.31 -0.96
C LEU A 51 3.64 -15.00 -1.85
N GLU A 52 3.27 -14.38 -2.98
CA GLU A 52 2.36 -14.96 -3.97
C GLU A 52 2.88 -16.30 -4.50
N LEU A 53 4.18 -16.37 -4.83
CA LEU A 53 4.80 -17.60 -5.29
C LEU A 53 4.77 -18.68 -4.20
N ALA A 54 5.15 -18.33 -2.96
CA ALA A 54 5.13 -19.28 -1.84
C ALA A 54 3.71 -19.81 -1.56
N ILE A 55 2.69 -18.95 -1.64
CA ILE A 55 1.29 -19.36 -1.49
C ILE A 55 0.85 -20.24 -2.65
N THR A 56 1.26 -19.91 -3.88
CA THR A 56 0.97 -20.74 -5.07
C THR A 56 1.50 -22.16 -4.90
N ASP A 57 2.74 -22.30 -4.40
CA ASP A 57 3.35 -23.61 -4.15
C ASP A 57 2.61 -24.39 -3.06
N LEU A 58 2.13 -23.72 -2.01
CA LEU A 58 1.30 -24.35 -0.96
C LEU A 58 -0.03 -24.88 -1.51
N VAL A 59 -0.72 -24.08 -2.34
CA VAL A 59 -1.96 -24.51 -3.01
C VAL A 59 -1.69 -25.69 -3.94
N ALA A 60 -0.61 -25.64 -4.73
CA ALA A 60 -0.22 -26.75 -5.60
C ALA A 60 0.15 -28.02 -4.81
N GLY A 61 0.67 -27.85 -3.59
CA GLY A 61 0.92 -28.92 -2.62
C GLY A 61 -0.34 -29.48 -1.94
N GLY A 62 -1.52 -28.92 -2.22
CA GLY A 62 -2.81 -29.39 -1.72
C GLY A 62 -3.29 -28.72 -0.43
N LEU A 63 -2.64 -27.64 0.02
CA LEU A 63 -3.15 -26.85 1.15
C LEU A 63 -4.43 -26.10 0.70
N PRO A 64 -5.56 -26.21 1.44
CA PRO A 64 -6.76 -25.44 1.15
C PRO A 64 -6.48 -23.92 1.17
N LEU A 65 -7.12 -23.18 0.26
CA LEU A 65 -6.85 -21.75 0.09
C LEU A 65 -7.26 -20.91 1.31
N ASP A 66 -8.29 -21.33 2.04
CA ASP A 66 -8.72 -20.73 3.30
C ASP A 66 -7.70 -20.91 4.44
N GLU A 67 -6.91 -21.99 4.40
CA GLU A 67 -5.80 -22.25 5.33
C GLU A 67 -4.45 -21.70 4.85
N CYS A 68 -4.39 -21.11 3.65
CA CYS A 68 -3.16 -20.53 3.13
C CYS A 68 -2.80 -19.21 3.83
N PRO A 69 -1.53 -18.79 3.77
CA PRO A 69 -1.12 -17.47 4.23
C PRO A 69 -1.74 -16.33 3.43
N ARG A 70 -2.11 -15.21 4.07
CA ARG A 70 -2.58 -13.97 3.40
C ARG A 70 -2.13 -12.73 4.16
N ALA A 71 -2.16 -11.58 3.50
CA ALA A 71 -2.00 -10.30 4.17
C ALA A 71 -3.15 -10.06 5.16
N ALA A 72 -2.81 -9.86 6.43
CA ALA A 72 -3.74 -9.44 7.48
C ALA A 72 -3.72 -7.92 7.63
N GLN A 73 -2.53 -7.31 7.72
CA GLN A 73 -2.40 -5.87 7.81
C GLN A 73 -1.06 -5.37 7.25
N ILE A 74 -1.06 -4.23 6.56
CA ILE A 74 0.16 -3.54 6.15
C ILE A 74 0.09 -2.09 6.60
N LYS A 75 0.98 -1.70 7.50
CA LYS A 75 0.97 -0.36 8.11
C LYS A 75 2.35 0.17 8.42
N GLN A 76 2.41 1.48 8.66
CA GLN A 76 3.56 2.13 9.26
C GLN A 76 3.33 2.27 10.78
N LYS A 77 4.34 1.95 11.58
CA LYS A 77 4.32 2.19 13.03
C LYS A 77 5.72 2.59 13.50
N PHE A 78 5.82 3.74 14.18
CA PHE A 78 7.09 4.29 14.70
C PHE A 78 8.21 4.42 13.66
N GLY A 79 7.88 4.79 12.42
CA GLY A 79 8.84 4.92 11.32
C GLY A 79 9.07 3.63 10.54
N GLN A 80 8.51 2.51 10.97
CA GLN A 80 8.83 1.19 10.43
C GLN A 80 7.66 0.61 9.66
N LEU A 81 7.96 -0.09 8.56
CA LEU A 81 7.02 -0.96 7.87
C LEU A 81 6.65 -2.13 8.79
N GLN A 82 5.37 -2.49 8.84
CA GLN A 82 4.89 -3.74 9.43
C GLN A 82 3.97 -4.45 8.45
N VAL A 83 4.28 -5.71 8.17
CA VAL A 83 3.46 -6.61 7.34
C VAL A 83 3.05 -7.79 8.22
N HIS A 84 1.77 -7.85 8.55
CA HIS A 84 1.17 -8.94 9.32
C HIS A 84 0.55 -9.94 8.37
N ILE A 85 0.85 -11.22 8.57
CA ILE A 85 0.45 -12.33 7.70
C ILE A 85 -0.27 -13.38 8.56
N ASP A 86 -1.47 -13.76 8.15
CA ASP A 86 -2.18 -14.90 8.75
C ASP A 86 -1.51 -16.21 8.34
N TYR A 87 -1.56 -17.24 9.20
CA TYR A 87 -0.98 -18.57 8.94
C TYR A 87 0.50 -18.54 8.54
N MET A 88 1.27 -17.62 9.14
CA MET A 88 2.70 -17.44 8.86
C MET A 88 3.51 -18.73 9.07
N ASP A 89 3.08 -19.62 9.97
CA ASP A 89 3.70 -20.93 10.21
C ASP A 89 3.70 -21.87 9.00
N LYS A 90 2.89 -21.59 7.97
CA LYS A 90 2.84 -22.36 6.73
C LYS A 90 3.86 -21.89 5.69
N LEU A 91 4.41 -20.69 5.85
CA LEU A 91 5.40 -20.15 4.91
C LEU A 91 6.81 -20.68 5.19
N PRO A 92 7.67 -20.76 4.18
CA PRO A 92 9.07 -21.12 4.41
C PRO A 92 9.77 -20.04 5.22
N ASN A 93 10.70 -20.44 6.10
CA ASN A 93 11.49 -19.53 6.96
C ASN A 93 12.25 -18.44 6.18
N SER A 94 12.48 -18.60 4.87
CA SER A 94 13.05 -17.55 4.02
C SER A 94 12.18 -16.28 4.00
N ILE A 95 10.87 -16.42 4.16
CA ILE A 95 9.94 -15.28 4.21
C ILE A 95 10.21 -14.40 5.44
N ASP A 96 10.56 -14.97 6.61
CA ASP A 96 10.92 -14.16 7.77
C ASP A 96 12.13 -13.26 7.48
N SER A 97 13.08 -13.79 6.71
CA SER A 97 14.26 -13.05 6.27
C SER A 97 13.88 -11.98 5.24
N ASP A 98 12.96 -12.28 4.33
CA ASP A 98 12.46 -11.31 3.35
C ASP A 98 11.66 -10.18 3.98
N LEU A 99 10.84 -10.47 5.00
CA LEU A 99 10.13 -9.47 5.80
C LEU A 99 11.12 -8.57 6.55
N SER A 100 12.09 -9.18 7.24
CA SER A 100 13.13 -8.45 7.97
C SER A 100 13.94 -7.54 7.05
N LEU A 101 14.30 -8.04 5.86
CA LEU A 101 14.98 -7.25 4.84
C LEU A 101 14.09 -6.09 4.34
N ALA A 102 12.80 -6.35 4.13
CA ALA A 102 11.88 -5.31 3.70
C ALA A 102 11.77 -4.19 4.74
N GLU A 103 11.66 -4.53 6.02
CA GLU A 103 11.66 -3.55 7.11
C GLU A 103 12.95 -2.71 7.15
N GLN A 104 14.11 -3.35 6.97
CA GLN A 104 15.40 -2.65 6.92
C GLN A 104 15.46 -1.68 5.74
N VAL A 105 15.07 -2.14 4.54
CA VAL A 105 15.05 -1.29 3.34
C VAL A 105 14.06 -0.14 3.50
N ALA A 106 12.90 -0.37 4.12
CA ALA A 106 11.93 0.69 4.42
C ALA A 106 12.53 1.77 5.33
N ASN A 107 13.36 1.40 6.32
CA ASN A 107 14.02 2.34 7.24
C ASN A 107 15.06 3.24 6.55
N GLU A 108 15.49 2.89 5.34
CA GLU A 108 16.44 3.64 4.52
C GLU A 108 15.78 4.25 3.27
N THR A 109 14.47 4.08 3.11
CA THR A 109 13.70 4.51 1.94
C THR A 109 12.67 5.55 2.35
N CYS A 110 12.71 6.72 1.73
CA CYS A 110 11.73 7.77 1.94
C CYS A 110 10.31 7.24 1.67
N GLU A 111 9.46 7.25 2.69
CA GLU A 111 8.10 6.70 2.62
C GLU A 111 7.22 7.42 1.58
N LYS A 112 7.55 8.68 1.24
CA LYS A 112 6.77 9.50 0.30
C LYS A 112 7.15 9.28 -1.16
N CYS A 113 8.45 9.18 -1.47
CA CYS A 113 8.93 9.22 -2.86
C CYS A 113 9.84 8.04 -3.26
N GLY A 114 10.18 7.14 -2.34
CA GLY A 114 10.96 5.94 -2.62
C GLY A 114 12.46 6.17 -2.83
N LYS A 115 12.95 7.41 -2.79
CA LYS A 115 14.38 7.73 -2.80
C LYS A 115 15.03 7.38 -1.46
N PRO A 116 16.38 7.27 -1.38
CA PRO A 116 17.07 7.12 -0.10
C PRO A 116 16.63 8.17 0.92
N GLY A 117 16.33 7.71 2.12
CA GLY A 117 15.81 8.51 3.22
C GLY A 117 16.47 8.14 4.53
N THR A 118 16.29 8.99 5.53
CA THR A 118 16.78 8.74 6.89
C THR A 118 15.63 8.84 7.87
N VAL A 119 15.73 8.12 8.99
CA VAL A 119 14.77 8.20 10.09
C VAL A 119 14.75 9.63 10.65
N ARG A 120 13.57 10.25 10.65
CA ARG A 120 13.31 11.57 11.23
C ARG A 120 12.60 11.39 12.57
N ARG A 121 13.22 11.84 13.65
CA ARG A 121 12.70 11.77 15.02
C ARG A 121 12.16 13.13 15.45
N THR A 122 10.99 13.48 14.91
CA THR A 122 10.24 14.67 15.31
C THR A 122 9.05 14.27 16.21
N ASN A 123 7.95 15.02 16.22
CA ASN A 123 6.70 14.63 16.90
C ASN A 123 6.08 13.34 16.31
N TRP A 124 6.44 12.99 15.07
CA TRP A 124 6.04 11.75 14.41
C TRP A 124 7.26 11.09 13.78
N ILE A 125 7.58 9.85 14.19
CA ILE A 125 8.71 9.11 13.63
C ILE A 125 8.34 8.61 12.24
N HIS A 126 9.18 8.93 11.26
CA HIS A 126 8.98 8.56 9.85
C HIS A 126 10.33 8.52 9.10
N VAL A 127 10.33 8.05 7.85
CA VAL A 127 11.55 7.97 7.02
C VAL A 127 11.39 8.89 5.82
N ALA A 128 12.29 9.88 5.68
CA ALA A 128 12.20 10.86 4.62
C ALA A 128 13.57 11.30 4.09
N CYS A 129 13.63 11.55 2.77
CA CYS A 129 14.73 12.31 2.17
C CYS A 129 14.61 13.79 2.53
N ASP A 130 15.70 14.55 2.44
CA ASP A 130 15.71 15.97 2.83
C ASP A 130 14.65 16.79 2.09
N GLN A 131 14.43 16.50 0.80
CA GLN A 131 13.44 17.21 0.00
C GLN A 131 12.00 16.97 0.47
N CYS A 132 11.65 15.73 0.82
CA CYS A 132 10.32 15.42 1.36
C CYS A 132 10.15 15.97 2.78
N GLU A 133 11.21 15.92 3.60
CA GLU A 133 11.16 16.48 4.95
C GLU A 133 10.99 18.01 4.91
N GLN A 134 11.71 18.70 4.04
CA GLN A 134 11.54 20.13 3.84
C GLN A 134 10.10 20.49 3.45
N ARG A 135 9.53 19.78 2.45
CA ARG A 135 8.11 19.99 2.06
C ARG A 135 7.13 19.76 3.21
N ARG A 136 7.39 18.75 4.05
CA ARG A 136 6.59 18.46 5.25
C ARG A 136 6.66 19.61 6.25
N LEU A 137 7.85 20.13 6.53
CA LEU A 137 8.06 21.24 7.47
C LEU A 137 7.44 22.56 6.97
N GLU A 138 7.46 22.79 5.66
CA GLU A 138 6.82 23.94 5.01
C GLU A 138 5.28 23.82 4.96
N GLY A 139 4.70 22.72 5.44
CA GLY A 139 3.25 22.48 5.44
C GLY A 139 2.66 22.17 4.06
N ALA A 140 3.51 21.95 3.05
CA ALA A 140 3.11 21.67 1.67
C ALA A 140 2.56 20.24 1.47
N ASP A 141 2.70 19.37 2.47
CA ASP A 141 2.22 17.98 2.44
C ASP A 141 0.83 17.81 3.08
N ASN A 142 0.22 18.91 3.56
CA ASN A 142 -1.20 18.93 3.90
C ASN A 142 -1.96 18.92 2.58
N GLY A 143 -2.63 17.81 2.26
CA GLY A 143 -3.50 17.63 1.09
C GLY A 143 -4.72 18.57 1.04
N HIS A 144 -4.51 19.86 1.30
CA HIS A 144 -5.43 20.93 1.01
C HIS A 144 -5.39 21.14 -0.49
N VAL A 145 -6.25 20.41 -1.21
CA VAL A 145 -6.63 20.84 -2.55
C VAL A 145 -7.16 22.25 -2.38
N SER A 146 -6.52 23.23 -3.02
CA SER A 146 -6.98 24.61 -2.91
C SER A 146 -8.45 24.66 -3.32
N LYS A 147 -9.26 25.52 -2.67
CA LYS A 147 -10.66 25.73 -3.09
C LYS A 147 -10.76 25.96 -4.60
N THR A 148 -9.75 26.63 -5.17
CA THR A 148 -9.59 26.88 -6.60
C THR A 148 -9.42 25.60 -7.43
N GLU A 149 -8.65 24.62 -7.00
CA GLU A 149 -8.50 23.33 -7.69
C GLU A 149 -9.75 22.45 -7.57
N LEU A 150 -10.40 22.44 -6.40
CA LEU A 150 -11.70 21.78 -6.21
C LEU A 150 -12.76 22.39 -7.13
N ASP A 151 -12.85 23.72 -7.19
CA ASP A 151 -13.78 24.43 -8.06
C ASP A 151 -13.46 24.17 -9.54
N HIS A 152 -12.18 24.04 -9.92
CA HIS A 152 -11.77 23.72 -11.29
C HIS A 152 -12.17 22.28 -11.68
N HIS A 153 -11.90 21.31 -10.81
CA HIS A 153 -12.27 19.91 -11.03
C HIS A 153 -13.79 19.74 -11.12
N PHE A 154 -14.54 20.42 -10.24
CA PHE A 154 -16.00 20.39 -10.25
C PHE A 154 -16.56 20.98 -11.55
N ARG A 155 -16.06 22.15 -11.99
CA ARG A 155 -16.46 22.77 -13.27
C ARG A 155 -16.14 21.89 -14.47
N ALA A 156 -14.98 21.24 -14.48
CA ALA A 156 -14.58 20.32 -15.54
C ALA A 156 -15.50 19.10 -15.61
N LEU A 157 -15.86 18.52 -14.46
CA LEU A 157 -16.83 17.42 -14.35
C LEU A 157 -18.23 17.85 -14.81
N THR A 158 -18.72 19.02 -14.37
CA THR A 158 -20.03 19.54 -14.80
C THR A 158 -20.08 19.74 -16.31
N ALA A 159 -19.03 20.32 -16.92
CA ALA A 159 -18.96 20.52 -18.36
C ALA A 159 -18.93 19.18 -19.14
N LEU A 160 -18.26 18.15 -18.63
CA LEU A 160 -18.24 16.81 -19.23
C LEU A 160 -19.61 16.13 -19.18
N LEU A 161 -20.35 16.31 -18.08
CA LEU A 161 -21.70 15.77 -17.92
C LEU A 161 -22.73 16.50 -18.80
N GLU A 162 -22.61 17.82 -18.93
CA GLU A 162 -23.47 18.64 -19.80
C GLU A 162 -23.21 18.39 -21.30
N ASN A 163 -21.97 18.09 -21.69
CA ASN A 163 -21.66 17.73 -23.08
C ASN A 163 -22.16 16.33 -23.45
N ARG A 164 -22.25 15.39 -22.49
CA ARG A 164 -22.87 14.08 -22.71
C ARG A 164 -24.38 14.14 -22.89
N SER A 165 -25.08 15.09 -22.26
CA SER A 165 -26.53 15.23 -22.41
C SER A 165 -26.95 15.93 -23.71
N LYS A 166 -26.05 16.71 -24.33
CA LYS A 166 -26.32 17.44 -25.59
C LYS A 166 -25.85 16.72 -26.86
N GLY A 167 -25.03 15.68 -26.75
CA GLY A 167 -24.49 14.91 -27.89
C GLY A 167 -25.33 13.70 -28.32
N GLY A 168 -26.56 13.57 -27.81
CA GLY A 168 -27.47 12.45 -28.09
C GLY A 168 -28.74 12.87 -28.83
N GLN A 169 -28.61 13.70 -29.87
CA GLN A 169 -29.65 13.95 -30.89
C GLN A 169 -29.11 13.63 -32.27
#